data_AF-A0A4R2L949-F1
#
_entry.id   AF-A0A4R2L949-F1
#
_cell.length_a   1.000
_cell.length_b   1.000
_cell.length_c   1.000
_cell.angle_alpha   90.00
_cell.angle_beta   90.00
_cell.angle_gamma   90.00
#
_symmetry.space_group_name_H-M   'P 1'
#
loop_
_entity.id
_entity.type
_entity.pdbx_description
1 polymer ?
#
loop_
_entity_poly.entity_id
_entity_poly.type
_entity_poly.pdbx_seq_one_letter_code
_entity_poly.pdbx_strand_id
1 'polypeptide(L)'
;MVVIGGGTGSFTLLSALKRYVGHLTAIVNMVDDGGSTGVLRDELGALPPGDVRQCLVALSHSPRVRELFNYRFEEGTFAGHAFGNLFLSALERITGSFAEAVETAAEVLAVRGTVVPVTLDDVHLMLREPGGTLVRGESRVGASRFAGGRRPELFLSPQPRVNPAAIVAIHAADMVVIAPGDLYASLAPTLLVPGIGDALAISPARVVYVCNLMTKPGQTDGFQVHDFAAEIERFAGRPVLEHVLYNTERPGAELRERYAREHEYGVGFDPAILQRQHYGAVGDTFLAGPPQMRTQVDLIAHRTLIRHNADRVARHLMRLYFS
;
A
#
# COMPACT_ATOMS: atom_id res chain seq x y z
N MET A 1 2.23 -11.83 11.48
CA MET A 1 2.91 -10.87 10.57
C MET A 1 1.94 -9.78 10.17
N VAL A 2 2.40 -8.52 10.16
CA VAL A 2 1.63 -7.36 9.71
C VAL A 2 2.16 -6.88 8.35
N VAL A 3 1.26 -6.44 7.47
CA VAL A 3 1.61 -5.76 6.22
C VAL A 3 0.97 -4.38 6.23
N ILE A 4 1.77 -3.33 6.07
CA ILE A 4 1.32 -1.94 5.90
C ILE A 4 1.34 -1.61 4.42
N GLY A 5 0.20 -1.17 3.88
CA GLY A 5 0.15 -0.60 2.53
C GLY A 5 -1.25 -0.59 1.92
N GLY A 6 -1.36 0.08 0.78
CA GLY A 6 -2.59 0.17 -0.03
C GLY A 6 -2.40 -0.34 -1.45
N GLY A 7 -3.52 -0.47 -2.17
CA GLY A 7 -3.54 -0.75 -3.59
C GLY A 7 -2.98 -2.11 -4.03
N THR A 8 -2.43 -2.13 -5.25
CA THR A 8 -2.07 -3.37 -5.97
C THR A 8 -0.80 -4.04 -5.46
N GLY A 9 0.14 -3.25 -4.91
CA GLY A 9 1.39 -3.75 -4.34
C GLY A 9 1.15 -4.56 -3.06
N SER A 10 0.36 -4.03 -2.13
CA SER A 10 -0.06 -4.75 -0.92
C SER A 10 -0.93 -5.95 -1.27
N PHE A 11 -1.88 -5.81 -2.20
CA PHE A 11 -2.72 -6.92 -2.69
C PHE A 11 -1.90 -8.13 -3.18
N THR A 12 -0.88 -7.85 -3.99
CA THR A 12 0.01 -8.86 -4.58
C THR A 12 0.82 -9.56 -3.49
N LEU A 13 1.37 -8.79 -2.55
CA LEU A 13 2.19 -9.33 -1.46
C LEU A 13 1.36 -10.13 -0.46
N LEU A 14 0.18 -9.63 -0.04
CA LEU A 14 -0.77 -10.34 0.83
C LEU A 14 -1.21 -11.67 0.21
N SER A 15 -1.54 -11.65 -1.09
CA SER A 15 -1.94 -12.86 -1.83
C SER A 15 -0.83 -13.92 -1.85
N ALA A 16 0.44 -13.51 -1.85
CA ALA A 16 1.57 -14.42 -1.79
C ALA A 16 1.85 -14.90 -0.36
N LEU A 17 1.93 -13.98 0.62
CA LEU A 17 2.29 -14.24 2.01
C LEU A 17 1.28 -15.15 2.73
N LYS A 18 -0.02 -15.10 2.39
CA LYS A 18 -1.03 -15.95 3.03
C LYS A 18 -0.81 -17.46 2.84
N ARG A 19 0.10 -17.84 1.94
CA ARG A 19 0.54 -19.23 1.71
C ARG A 19 1.68 -19.65 2.64
N TYR A 20 2.37 -18.69 3.23
CA TYR A 20 3.57 -18.89 4.06
C TYR A 20 3.30 -18.70 5.55
N VAL A 21 2.36 -17.82 5.90
CA VAL A 21 2.05 -17.49 7.30
C VAL A 21 0.61 -17.85 7.66
N GLY A 22 0.40 -18.33 8.90
CA GLY A 22 -0.92 -18.75 9.37
C GLY A 22 -1.89 -17.60 9.64
N HIS A 23 -1.38 -16.41 10.00
CA HIS A 23 -2.19 -15.22 10.26
C HIS A 23 -1.48 -13.95 9.75
N LEU A 24 -2.20 -13.20 8.92
CA LEU A 24 -1.78 -11.89 8.38
C LEU A 24 -2.70 -10.80 8.84
N THR A 25 -2.13 -9.68 9.26
CA THR A 25 -2.89 -8.46 9.47
C THR A 25 -2.48 -7.42 8.43
N ALA A 26 -3.44 -6.93 7.65
CA ALA A 26 -3.22 -5.83 6.70
C ALA A 26 -3.64 -4.51 7.36
N ILE A 27 -2.73 -3.57 7.52
CA ILE A 27 -3.02 -2.20 7.97
C ILE A 27 -3.09 -1.30 6.74
N VAL A 28 -4.23 -0.65 6.55
CA VAL A 28 -4.57 0.08 5.31
C VAL A 28 -4.82 1.56 5.58
N ASN A 29 -4.44 2.41 4.63
CA ASN A 29 -4.79 3.84 4.68
C ASN A 29 -6.30 4.05 4.43
N MET A 30 -6.80 5.23 4.81
CA MET A 30 -8.20 5.63 4.67
C MET A 30 -8.36 6.97 3.94
N VAL A 31 -7.48 7.25 2.97
CA VAL A 31 -7.49 8.53 2.23
C VAL A 31 -7.94 8.41 0.77
N ASP A 32 -8.17 7.19 0.27
CA ASP A 32 -8.64 6.97 -1.11
C ASP A 32 -9.89 7.84 -1.40
N ASP A 33 -9.81 8.59 -2.49
CA ASP A 33 -10.90 9.40 -3.03
C ASP A 33 -11.05 9.20 -4.56
N GLY A 34 -10.43 8.15 -5.10
CA GLY A 34 -10.39 7.89 -6.53
C GLY A 34 -11.69 7.31 -7.08
N GLY A 35 -12.12 7.83 -8.23
CA GLY A 35 -13.23 7.28 -9.03
C GLY A 35 -14.50 7.05 -8.21
N SER A 36 -15.02 5.82 -8.24
CA SER A 36 -16.24 5.44 -7.51
C SER A 36 -16.08 5.49 -5.98
N THR A 37 -14.86 5.41 -5.45
CA THR A 37 -14.64 5.55 -4.00
C THR A 37 -14.93 6.99 -3.56
N GLY A 38 -14.42 7.98 -4.31
CA GLY A 38 -14.68 9.39 -4.05
C GLY A 38 -16.17 9.74 -4.08
N VAL A 39 -16.90 9.24 -5.08
CA VAL A 39 -18.36 9.43 -5.19
C VAL A 39 -19.09 8.92 -3.95
N LEU A 40 -18.77 7.71 -3.47
CA LEU A 40 -19.39 7.16 -2.26
C LEU A 40 -19.07 7.97 -1.02
N ARG A 41 -17.84 8.50 -0.93
CA ARG A 41 -17.40 9.37 0.15
C ARG A 41 -18.23 10.66 0.18
N ASP A 42 -18.34 11.32 -0.97
CA ASP A 42 -19.02 12.61 -1.11
C ASP A 42 -20.55 12.48 -0.93
N GLU A 43 -21.16 11.41 -1.44
CA GLU A 43 -22.61 11.22 -1.42
C GLU A 43 -23.13 10.59 -0.11
N LEU A 44 -22.36 9.67 0.49
CA LEU A 44 -22.82 8.90 1.65
C LEU A 44 -22.14 9.29 2.96
N GLY A 45 -21.10 10.13 2.92
CA GLY A 45 -20.24 10.42 4.07
C GLY A 45 -19.55 9.17 4.62
N ALA A 46 -19.40 8.14 3.77
CA ALA A 46 -18.81 6.85 4.12
C ALA A 46 -17.28 6.93 4.13
N LEU A 47 -16.63 6.12 4.97
CA LEU A 47 -15.18 5.94 4.88
C LEU A 47 -14.82 5.23 3.57
N PRO A 48 -13.65 5.50 2.96
CA PRO A 48 -13.31 4.94 1.67
C PRO A 48 -13.07 3.42 1.75
N PRO A 49 -13.87 2.59 1.06
CA PRO A 49 -13.76 1.14 1.19
C PRO A 49 -12.69 0.53 0.26
N GLY A 50 -12.10 1.31 -0.65
CA GLY A 50 -11.32 0.81 -1.79
C GLY A 50 -10.14 -0.09 -1.42
N ASP A 51 -9.23 0.42 -0.59
CA ASP A 51 -8.02 -0.31 -0.18
C ASP A 51 -8.32 -1.42 0.84
N VAL A 52 -9.28 -1.20 1.73
CA VAL A 52 -9.83 -2.22 2.64
C VAL A 52 -10.37 -3.41 1.84
N ARG A 53 -11.21 -3.14 0.84
CA ARG A 53 -11.77 -4.16 -0.07
C ARG A 53 -10.67 -4.93 -0.76
N GLN A 54 -9.64 -4.26 -1.28
CA GLN A 54 -8.51 -4.95 -1.92
C GLN A 54 -7.82 -5.91 -0.96
N CYS A 55 -7.59 -5.51 0.29
CA CYS A 55 -6.96 -6.38 1.29
C CYS A 55 -7.85 -7.57 1.67
N LEU A 56 -9.16 -7.34 1.86
CA LEU A 56 -10.13 -8.41 2.11
C LEU A 56 -10.15 -9.44 0.97
N VAL A 57 -10.19 -8.97 -0.27
CA VAL A 57 -10.10 -9.83 -1.46
C VAL A 57 -8.75 -10.54 -1.53
N ALA A 58 -7.63 -9.89 -1.21
CA ALA A 58 -6.30 -10.50 -1.21
C ALA A 58 -6.23 -11.71 -0.26
N LEU A 59 -6.83 -11.57 0.92
CA LEU A 59 -6.81 -12.57 1.99
C LEU A 59 -7.94 -13.61 1.91
N SER A 60 -8.97 -13.39 1.10
CA SER A 60 -10.03 -14.37 0.86
C SER A 60 -9.52 -15.65 0.17
N HIS A 61 -10.09 -16.80 0.55
CA HIS A 61 -9.81 -18.10 -0.06
C HIS A 61 -10.81 -18.53 -1.14
N SER A 62 -11.91 -17.81 -1.32
CA SER A 62 -12.97 -18.19 -2.26
C SER A 62 -12.82 -17.47 -3.61
N PRO A 63 -12.44 -18.15 -4.71
CA PRO A 63 -12.21 -17.49 -6.00
C PRO A 63 -13.45 -16.77 -6.52
N ARG A 64 -14.64 -17.37 -6.37
CA ARG A 64 -15.92 -16.78 -6.84
C ARG A 64 -16.30 -15.54 -6.05
N VAL A 65 -16.09 -15.54 -4.73
CA VAL A 65 -16.40 -14.36 -3.91
C VAL A 65 -15.40 -13.24 -4.18
N ARG A 66 -14.13 -13.58 -4.43
CA ARG A 66 -13.12 -12.60 -4.89
C ARG A 66 -13.50 -11.95 -6.21
N GLU A 67 -13.99 -12.73 -7.17
CA GLU A 67 -14.49 -12.23 -8.46
C GLU A 67 -15.66 -11.28 -8.26
N LEU A 68 -16.66 -11.68 -7.46
CA LEU A 68 -17.81 -10.84 -7.11
C LEU A 68 -17.39 -9.51 -6.47
N PHE A 69 -16.48 -9.53 -5.48
CA PHE A 69 -16.02 -8.31 -4.81
C PHE A 69 -15.12 -7.42 -5.68
N ASN A 70 -14.56 -7.95 -6.77
CA ASN A 70 -13.85 -7.17 -7.77
C ASN A 70 -14.72 -6.73 -8.94
N TYR A 71 -15.92 -7.29 -9.08
CA TYR A 71 -16.83 -6.95 -10.15
C TYR A 71 -17.08 -5.43 -10.14
N ARG A 72 -16.84 -4.81 -11.29
CA ARG A 72 -17.11 -3.40 -11.54
C ARG A 72 -18.24 -3.33 -12.55
N PHE A 73 -19.30 -2.60 -12.20
CA PHE A 73 -20.41 -2.38 -13.12
C PHE A 73 -19.91 -1.56 -14.31
N GLU A 74 -20.20 -2.03 -15.52
CA GLU A 74 -19.77 -1.37 -16.77
C GLU A 74 -20.80 -0.35 -17.27
N GLU A 75 -22.08 -0.58 -16.95
CA GLU A 75 -23.21 0.18 -17.49
C GLU A 75 -24.28 0.44 -16.41
N GLY A 76 -25.22 1.33 -16.72
CA GLY A 76 -26.35 1.69 -15.86
C GLY A 76 -26.01 2.66 -14.73
N THR A 77 -26.92 2.81 -13.77
CA THR A 77 -26.79 3.77 -12.65
C THR A 77 -25.56 3.51 -11.78
N PHE A 78 -25.11 2.25 -11.69
CA PHE A 78 -23.94 1.87 -10.92
C PHE A 78 -22.65 1.84 -11.74
N ALA A 79 -22.67 2.26 -13.01
CA ALA A 79 -21.51 2.23 -13.88
C ALA A 79 -20.28 2.85 -13.20
N GLY A 80 -19.17 2.12 -13.23
CA GLY A 80 -17.93 2.51 -12.57
C GLY A 80 -17.82 2.10 -11.10
N HIS A 81 -18.89 1.72 -10.40
CA HIS A 81 -18.79 1.25 -9.01
C HIS A 81 -18.27 -0.19 -8.93
N ALA A 82 -17.40 -0.47 -7.96
CA ALA A 82 -17.07 -1.84 -7.58
C ALA A 82 -18.15 -2.38 -6.63
N PHE A 83 -18.68 -3.58 -6.88
CA PHE A 83 -19.68 -4.22 -6.01
C PHE A 83 -19.20 -4.27 -4.55
N GLY A 84 -17.95 -4.66 -4.32
CA GLY A 84 -17.41 -4.74 -2.95
C GLY A 84 -17.35 -3.39 -2.23
N ASN A 85 -17.21 -2.27 -2.96
CA ASN A 85 -17.27 -0.94 -2.35
C ASN A 85 -18.69 -0.63 -1.89
N LEU A 86 -19.69 -0.88 -2.75
CA LEU A 86 -21.10 -0.71 -2.41
C LEU A 86 -21.51 -1.60 -1.22
N PHE A 87 -21.03 -2.84 -1.22
CA PHE A 87 -21.28 -3.79 -0.13
C PHE A 87 -20.72 -3.29 1.21
N LEU A 88 -19.47 -2.82 1.23
CA LEU A 88 -18.84 -2.28 2.45
C LEU A 88 -19.55 -1.01 2.94
N SER A 89 -19.86 -0.07 2.03
CA SER A 89 -20.60 1.14 2.38
C SER A 89 -22.01 0.82 2.90
N ALA A 90 -22.69 -0.19 2.34
CA ALA A 90 -23.99 -0.63 2.84
C ALA A 90 -23.88 -1.24 4.25
N LEU A 91 -22.86 -2.07 4.50
CA LEU A 91 -22.61 -2.63 5.83
C LEU A 91 -22.33 -1.53 6.85
N GLU A 92 -21.49 -0.54 6.54
CA GLU A 92 -21.21 0.60 7.41
C GLU A 92 -22.49 1.36 7.79
N ARG A 93 -23.40 1.55 6.84
CA ARG A 93 -24.70 2.20 7.09
C ARG A 93 -25.64 1.36 7.96
N ILE A 94 -25.58 0.04 7.86
CA ILE A 94 -26.41 -0.88 8.66
C ILE A 94 -25.88 -0.99 10.08
N THR A 95 -24.57 -1.14 10.25
CA THR A 95 -23.92 -1.29 11.57
C THR A 95 -23.74 0.03 12.29
N GLY A 96 -23.65 1.15 11.54
CA GLY A 96 -23.22 2.45 12.08
C GLY A 96 -21.73 2.48 12.44
N SER A 97 -20.97 1.46 12.05
CA SER A 97 -19.57 1.26 12.42
C SER A 97 -18.81 0.64 11.26
N PHE A 98 -17.86 1.39 10.70
CA PHE A 98 -17.00 0.89 9.63
C PHE A 98 -16.14 -0.29 10.09
N ALA A 99 -15.71 -0.32 11.36
CA ALA A 99 -14.97 -1.45 11.91
C ALA A 99 -15.79 -2.75 11.85
N GLU A 100 -17.04 -2.70 12.33
CA GLU A 100 -17.96 -3.85 12.27
C GLU A 100 -18.30 -4.24 10.82
N ALA A 101 -18.37 -3.26 9.91
CA ALA A 101 -18.57 -3.52 8.48
C ALA A 101 -17.40 -4.31 7.88
N VAL A 102 -16.16 -3.97 8.25
CA VAL A 102 -14.97 -4.72 7.82
C VAL A 102 -14.95 -6.13 8.40
N GLU A 103 -15.29 -6.30 9.67
CA GLU A 103 -15.39 -7.60 10.33
C GLU A 103 -16.44 -8.49 9.64
N THR A 104 -17.65 -7.95 9.44
CA THR A 104 -18.74 -8.66 8.74
C THR A 104 -18.34 -9.03 7.30
N ALA A 105 -17.69 -8.12 6.57
CA ALA A 105 -17.22 -8.41 5.23
C ALA A 105 -16.12 -9.49 5.22
N ALA A 106 -15.24 -9.51 6.22
CA ALA A 106 -14.20 -10.52 6.37
C ALA A 106 -14.79 -11.93 6.59
N GLU A 107 -15.88 -12.04 7.36
CA GLU A 107 -16.62 -13.28 7.55
C GLU A 107 -17.24 -13.78 6.24
N VAL A 108 -17.95 -12.91 5.51
CA VAL A 108 -18.56 -13.25 4.22
C VAL A 108 -17.52 -13.70 3.19
N LEU A 109 -16.35 -13.08 3.20
CA LEU A 109 -15.23 -13.41 2.33
C LEU A 109 -14.41 -14.62 2.80
N ALA A 110 -14.71 -15.20 3.96
CA ALA A 110 -13.93 -16.24 4.61
C ALA A 110 -12.42 -15.91 4.62
N VAL A 111 -12.11 -14.68 5.06
CA VAL A 111 -10.75 -14.14 5.13
C VAL A 111 -9.92 -14.91 6.15
N ARG A 112 -8.70 -15.32 5.76
CA ARG A 112 -7.69 -15.81 6.71
C ARG A 112 -6.70 -14.71 7.04
N GLY A 113 -6.98 -14.00 8.13
CA GLY A 113 -6.25 -12.82 8.56
C GLY A 113 -7.19 -11.73 9.04
N THR A 114 -6.66 -10.52 9.20
CA THR A 114 -7.41 -9.36 9.66
C THR A 114 -7.08 -8.16 8.77
N VAL A 115 -8.07 -7.34 8.45
CA VAL A 115 -7.87 -6.07 7.76
C VAL A 115 -8.22 -4.96 8.73
N VAL A 116 -7.29 -4.05 8.96
CA VAL A 116 -7.40 -3.00 9.98
C VAL A 116 -7.21 -1.63 9.33
N PRO A 117 -8.26 -0.80 9.26
CA PRO A 117 -8.11 0.61 8.92
C PRO A 117 -7.14 1.28 9.90
N VAL A 118 -6.15 2.01 9.41
CA VAL A 118 -5.17 2.73 10.27
C VAL A 118 -5.86 3.77 11.17
N THR A 119 -6.97 4.32 10.70
CA THR A 119 -7.85 5.24 11.41
C THR A 119 -9.30 4.93 11.04
N LEU A 120 -10.24 5.31 11.89
CA LEU A 120 -11.68 5.30 11.61
C LEU A 120 -12.23 6.72 11.48
N ASP A 121 -11.36 7.74 11.48
CA ASP A 121 -11.74 9.12 11.24
C ASP A 121 -11.75 9.41 9.73
N ASP A 122 -12.73 10.19 9.28
CA ASP A 122 -12.80 10.67 7.90
C ASP A 122 -11.74 11.74 7.65
N VAL A 123 -10.65 11.36 6.97
CA VAL A 123 -9.49 12.23 6.73
C VAL A 123 -9.06 12.30 5.29
N HIS A 124 -8.56 13.46 4.87
CA HIS A 124 -8.00 13.67 3.55
C HIS A 124 -6.49 13.86 3.59
N LEU A 125 -5.82 13.34 2.56
CA LEU A 125 -4.42 13.66 2.30
C LEU A 125 -4.31 15.11 1.81
N MET A 126 -3.39 15.85 2.43
CA MET A 126 -3.11 17.24 2.10
C MET A 126 -1.66 17.39 1.68
N LEU A 127 -1.43 18.15 0.62
CA LEU A 127 -0.11 18.61 0.19
C LEU A 127 -0.05 20.13 0.29
N ARG A 128 1.00 20.65 0.95
CA ARG A 128 1.33 22.07 0.93
C ARG A 128 2.40 22.34 -0.12
N GLU A 129 2.04 23.11 -1.13
CA GLU A 129 2.95 23.53 -2.19
C GLU A 129 3.81 24.73 -1.75
N PRO A 130 4.97 24.96 -2.40
CA PRO A 130 5.73 26.19 -2.22
C PRO A 130 4.84 27.42 -2.45
N GLY A 131 4.75 28.31 -1.47
CA GLY A 131 3.84 29.47 -1.50
C GLY A 131 2.55 29.28 -0.68
N GLY A 132 2.33 28.10 -0.10
CA GLY A 132 1.27 27.86 0.88
C GLY A 132 -0.04 27.33 0.32
N THR A 133 -0.17 27.20 -1.01
CA THR A 133 -1.33 26.56 -1.67
C THR A 133 -1.51 25.14 -1.15
N LEU A 134 -2.77 24.77 -0.89
CA LEU A 134 -3.14 23.44 -0.40
C LEU A 134 -3.80 22.64 -1.52
N VAL A 135 -3.24 21.45 -1.79
CA VAL A 135 -3.87 20.42 -2.60
C VAL A 135 -4.51 19.41 -1.65
N ARG A 136 -5.81 19.18 -1.81
CA ARG A 136 -6.60 18.23 -1.02
C ARG A 136 -6.94 17.03 -1.88
N GLY A 137 -6.81 15.83 -1.31
CA GLY A 137 -7.27 14.58 -1.87
C GLY A 137 -6.16 13.69 -2.40
N GLU A 138 -6.28 12.38 -2.17
CA GLU A 138 -5.28 11.38 -2.58
C GLU A 138 -5.06 11.39 -4.09
N SER A 139 -6.13 11.40 -4.88
CA SER A 139 -6.06 11.40 -6.34
C SER A 139 -5.35 12.64 -6.87
N ARG A 140 -5.60 13.81 -6.27
CA ARG A 140 -4.98 15.07 -6.68
C ARG A 140 -3.52 15.14 -6.28
N VAL A 141 -3.19 14.75 -5.04
CA VAL A 141 -1.80 14.66 -4.58
C VAL A 141 -1.02 13.62 -5.39
N GLY A 142 -1.63 12.49 -5.71
CA GLY A 142 -1.08 11.45 -6.56
C GLY A 142 -0.85 11.88 -8.01
N ALA A 143 -1.53 12.94 -8.48
CA ALA A 143 -1.31 13.55 -9.79
C ALA A 143 -0.38 14.79 -9.75
N SER A 144 -0.07 15.31 -8.57
CA SER A 144 0.81 16.45 -8.38
C SER A 144 2.26 16.11 -8.75
N ARG A 145 2.98 17.13 -9.22
CA ARG A 145 4.43 17.12 -9.41
C ARG A 145 5.08 18.00 -8.34
N PHE A 146 6.12 17.49 -7.68
CA PHE A 146 6.82 18.23 -6.63
C PHE A 146 7.92 19.10 -7.22
N ALA A 147 7.89 20.38 -6.85
CA ALA A 147 8.79 21.37 -7.41
C ALA A 147 10.26 21.12 -7.01
N GLY A 148 11.15 21.08 -8.01
CA GLY A 148 12.60 21.18 -7.82
C GLY A 148 13.25 20.05 -7.00
N GLY A 149 12.68 18.85 -7.01
CA GLY A 149 13.24 17.69 -6.28
C GLY A 149 13.17 17.80 -4.75
N ARG A 150 12.37 18.74 -4.22
CA ARG A 150 12.16 18.89 -2.78
C ARG A 150 11.16 17.86 -2.26
N ARG A 151 11.42 17.34 -1.06
CA ARG A 151 10.48 16.47 -0.33
C ARG A 151 9.19 17.27 -0.02
N PRO A 152 8.00 16.73 -0.33
CA PRO A 152 6.75 17.45 -0.11
C PRO A 152 6.38 17.53 1.38
N GLU A 153 5.73 18.62 1.75
CA GLU A 153 5.02 18.74 3.03
C GLU A 153 3.63 18.11 2.89
N LEU A 154 3.51 16.87 3.38
CA LEU A 154 2.26 16.12 3.44
C LEU A 154 1.75 16.04 4.88
N PHE A 155 0.44 16.12 5.04
CA PHE A 155 -0.24 15.91 6.32
C PHE A 155 -1.66 15.41 6.10
N LEU A 156 -2.31 14.94 7.16
CA LEU A 156 -3.70 14.50 7.14
C LEU A 156 -4.59 15.56 7.78
N SER A 157 -5.75 15.83 7.17
CA SER A 157 -6.72 16.80 7.69
C SER A 157 -8.15 16.27 7.59
N PRO A 158 -8.94 16.31 8.69
CA PRO A 158 -8.51 16.66 10.06
C PRO A 158 -7.42 15.71 10.58
N GLN A 159 -6.75 16.07 11.69
CA GLN A 159 -5.75 15.20 12.29
C GLN A 159 -6.41 13.91 12.79
N PRO A 160 -6.05 12.72 12.26
CA PRO A 160 -6.71 11.48 12.64
C PRO A 160 -6.26 10.99 14.00
N ARG A 161 -7.15 10.26 14.67
CA ARG A 161 -6.80 9.34 15.75
C ARG A 161 -6.44 7.99 15.15
N VAL A 162 -5.36 7.40 15.63
CA VAL A 162 -5.01 6.03 15.25
C VAL A 162 -6.07 5.05 15.74
N ASN A 163 -6.40 4.06 14.91
CA ASN A 163 -7.21 2.94 15.33
C ASN A 163 -6.41 2.09 16.32
N PRO A 164 -6.85 1.90 17.58
CA PRO A 164 -6.12 1.10 18.56
C PRO A 164 -5.82 -0.33 18.08
N ALA A 165 -6.69 -0.91 17.25
CA ALA A 165 -6.45 -2.23 16.65
C ALA A 165 -5.19 -2.27 15.78
N ALA A 166 -4.82 -1.16 15.13
CA ALA A 166 -3.59 -1.07 14.33
C ALA A 166 -2.34 -1.12 15.22
N ILE A 167 -2.38 -0.42 16.36
CA ILE A 167 -1.30 -0.41 17.36
C ILE A 167 -1.13 -1.80 17.98
N VAL A 168 -2.24 -2.43 18.39
CA VAL A 168 -2.23 -3.80 18.92
C VAL A 168 -1.64 -4.78 17.91
N ALA A 169 -2.04 -4.67 16.64
CA ALA A 169 -1.51 -5.52 15.58
C ALA A 169 0.01 -5.34 15.39
N ILE A 170 0.50 -4.10 15.39
CA ILE A 170 1.94 -3.79 15.27
C ILE A 170 2.75 -4.39 16.44
N HIS A 171 2.25 -4.28 17.68
CA HIS A 171 2.95 -4.82 18.85
C HIS A 171 2.88 -6.34 18.96
N ALA A 172 1.81 -6.97 18.46
CA ALA A 172 1.66 -8.42 18.45
C ALA A 172 2.39 -9.10 17.28
N ALA A 173 2.96 -8.33 16.35
CA ALA A 173 3.65 -8.87 15.19
C ALA A 173 5.08 -9.32 15.53
N ASP A 174 5.52 -10.42 14.94
CA ASP A 174 6.97 -10.72 14.92
C ASP A 174 7.70 -9.96 13.80
N MET A 175 6.95 -9.56 12.76
CA MET A 175 7.46 -8.80 11.61
C MET A 175 6.35 -7.89 11.05
N VAL A 176 6.72 -6.65 10.77
CA VAL A 176 5.93 -5.65 10.05
C VAL A 176 6.57 -5.41 8.69
N VAL A 177 5.80 -5.61 7.63
CA VAL A 177 6.27 -5.42 6.25
C VAL A 177 5.58 -4.20 5.66
N ILE A 178 6.35 -3.16 5.33
CA ILE A 178 5.87 -2.02 4.55
C ILE A 178 5.94 -2.45 3.07
N ALA A 179 4.76 -2.66 2.48
CA ALA A 179 4.60 -3.14 1.11
C ALA A 179 5.11 -2.10 0.08
N PRO A 180 5.46 -2.53 -1.15
CA PRO A 180 5.71 -1.58 -2.21
C PRO A 180 4.40 -0.90 -2.61
N GLY A 181 4.44 0.37 -2.95
CA GLY A 181 3.24 1.14 -3.30
C GLY A 181 3.56 2.58 -3.62
N ASP A 182 2.55 3.37 -3.98
CA ASP A 182 2.76 4.82 -4.13
C ASP A 182 3.24 5.39 -2.80
N LEU A 183 4.47 5.91 -2.80
CA LEU A 183 5.15 6.38 -1.60
C LEU A 183 4.34 7.49 -0.91
N TYR A 184 3.80 8.42 -1.69
CA TYR A 184 3.17 9.63 -1.18
C TYR A 184 1.65 9.51 -1.07
N ALA A 185 1.02 8.79 -2.00
CA ALA A 185 -0.43 8.66 -2.05
C ALA A 185 -0.96 7.40 -1.36
N SER A 186 -0.15 6.36 -1.14
CA SER A 186 -0.59 5.10 -0.51
C SER A 186 0.13 4.75 0.79
N LEU A 187 1.45 4.97 0.90
CA LEU A 187 2.23 4.61 2.10
C LEU A 187 2.30 5.73 3.13
N ALA A 188 2.63 6.95 2.70
CA ALA A 188 2.67 8.13 3.58
C ALA A 188 1.38 8.32 4.40
N PRO A 189 0.17 8.17 3.84
CA PRO A 189 -1.05 8.38 4.62
C PRO A 189 -1.22 7.41 5.80
N THR A 190 -0.65 6.21 5.75
CA THR A 190 -0.64 5.31 6.91
C THR A 190 0.39 5.75 7.94
N LEU A 191 1.59 6.11 7.48
CA LEU A 191 2.72 6.46 8.35
C LEU A 191 2.56 7.84 9.04
N LEU A 192 1.85 8.76 8.38
CA LEU A 192 1.51 10.10 8.90
C LEU A 192 0.47 10.09 10.03
N VAL A 193 -0.20 8.96 10.29
CA VAL A 193 -1.16 8.86 11.39
C VAL A 193 -0.39 8.91 12.73
N PRO A 194 -0.71 9.87 13.63
CA PRO A 194 -0.03 9.99 14.91
C PRO A 194 -0.03 8.68 15.70
N GLY A 195 1.15 8.25 16.16
CA GLY A 195 1.35 7.03 16.94
C GLY A 195 1.79 5.80 16.13
N ILE A 196 1.65 5.79 14.79
CA ILE A 196 2.12 4.65 13.98
C ILE A 196 3.64 4.52 14.01
N GLY A 197 4.37 5.62 13.76
CA GLY A 197 5.83 5.62 13.82
C GLY A 197 6.37 5.22 15.20
N ASP A 198 5.75 5.70 16.27
CA ASP A 198 6.06 5.31 17.64
C ASP A 198 5.85 3.82 17.87
N ALA A 199 4.69 3.28 17.47
CA ALA A 199 4.38 1.87 17.61
C ALA A 199 5.37 0.98 16.85
N LEU A 200 5.78 1.40 15.63
CA LEU A 200 6.81 0.70 14.87
C LEU A 200 8.17 0.70 15.58
N ALA A 201 8.58 1.84 16.12
CA ALA A 201 9.90 2.00 16.76
C ALA A 201 10.04 1.24 18.09
N ILE A 202 8.95 1.13 18.87
CA ILE A 202 8.97 0.40 20.15
C ILE A 202 8.50 -1.05 20.04
N SER A 203 8.02 -1.47 18.85
CA SER A 203 7.63 -2.86 18.62
C SER A 203 8.86 -3.77 18.63
N PRO A 204 8.78 -4.98 19.21
CA PRO A 204 9.83 -5.98 19.05
C PRO A 204 9.87 -6.59 17.63
N ALA A 205 8.90 -6.25 16.78
CA ALA A 205 8.79 -6.77 15.43
C ALA A 205 9.93 -6.28 14.53
N ARG A 206 10.40 -7.15 13.64
CA ARG A 206 11.27 -6.71 12.53
C ARG A 206 10.48 -5.84 11.57
N VAL A 207 10.92 -4.60 11.34
CA VAL A 207 10.28 -3.71 10.36
C VAL A 207 11.05 -3.77 9.04
N VAL A 208 10.40 -4.28 7.99
CA VAL A 208 11.00 -4.49 6.68
C VAL A 208 10.26 -3.67 5.63
N TYR A 209 10.97 -2.86 4.85
CA TYR A 209 10.41 -2.19 3.68
C TYR A 209 10.75 -2.93 2.40
N VAL A 210 9.75 -3.18 1.55
CA VAL A 210 9.94 -3.70 0.19
C VAL A 210 9.95 -2.53 -0.77
N CYS A 211 11.14 -2.18 -1.26
CA CYS A 211 11.35 -1.00 -2.10
C CYS A 211 10.61 -1.10 -3.43
N ASN A 212 10.15 0.06 -3.92
CA ASN A 212 9.56 0.19 -5.23
C ASN A 212 10.53 -0.23 -6.35
N LEU A 213 10.00 -0.73 -7.46
CA LEU A 213 10.78 -1.12 -8.64
C LEU A 213 11.05 0.03 -9.60
N MET A 214 10.09 0.97 -9.67
CA MET A 214 10.11 2.11 -10.60
C MET A 214 9.89 3.41 -9.82
N THR A 215 10.48 4.49 -10.31
CA THR A 215 10.19 5.87 -9.89
C THR A 215 8.88 6.33 -10.50
N LYS A 216 8.16 7.17 -9.75
CA LYS A 216 6.95 7.86 -10.19
C LYS A 216 7.31 9.26 -10.75
N PRO A 217 6.90 9.61 -11.99
CA PRO A 217 7.31 10.84 -12.64
C PRO A 217 6.80 12.07 -11.90
N GLY A 218 7.66 13.05 -11.70
CA GLY A 218 7.35 14.28 -10.97
C GLY A 218 7.30 14.13 -9.45
N GLN A 219 7.49 12.93 -8.89
CA GLN A 219 7.39 12.70 -7.44
C GLN A 219 8.64 12.07 -6.83
N THR A 220 9.19 11.05 -7.50
CA THR A 220 10.37 10.30 -7.04
C THR A 220 11.43 10.23 -8.14
N ASP A 221 11.49 11.25 -9.00
CA ASP A 221 12.48 11.32 -10.07
C ASP A 221 13.90 11.24 -9.50
N GLY A 222 14.70 10.31 -10.03
CA GLY A 222 16.08 10.11 -9.58
C GLY A 222 16.24 9.45 -8.21
N PHE A 223 15.14 9.10 -7.52
CA PHE A 223 15.24 8.41 -6.24
C PHE A 223 15.94 7.07 -6.38
N GLN A 224 16.84 6.80 -5.44
CA GLN A 224 17.44 5.51 -5.20
C GLN A 224 16.79 4.82 -4.00
N VAL A 225 17.14 3.55 -3.76
CA VAL A 225 16.62 2.75 -2.64
C VAL A 225 16.72 3.48 -1.30
N HIS A 226 17.83 4.18 -1.05
CA HIS A 226 18.02 4.92 0.21
C HIS A 226 17.12 6.14 0.34
N ASP A 227 16.73 6.79 -0.76
CA ASP A 227 15.80 7.92 -0.75
C ASP A 227 14.39 7.46 -0.38
N PHE A 228 13.94 6.33 -0.93
CA PHE A 228 12.66 5.72 -0.56
C PHE A 228 12.64 5.35 0.92
N ALA A 229 13.67 4.66 1.42
CA ALA A 229 13.79 4.30 2.83
C ALA A 229 13.77 5.53 3.73
N ALA A 230 14.51 6.59 3.36
CA ALA A 230 14.54 7.84 4.11
C ALA A 230 13.20 8.59 4.09
N GLU A 231 12.37 8.47 3.04
CA GLU A 231 11.01 9.00 3.05
C GLU A 231 10.07 8.20 3.95
N ILE A 232 10.17 6.87 3.96
CA ILE A 232 9.40 6.03 4.87
C ILE A 232 9.66 6.43 6.34
N GLU A 233 10.92 6.56 6.72
CA GLU A 233 11.29 6.97 8.08
C GLU A 233 10.94 8.43 8.38
N ARG A 234 11.00 9.31 7.36
CA ARG A 234 10.52 10.68 7.50
C ARG A 234 9.03 10.73 7.82
N PHE A 235 8.20 9.94 7.13
CA PHE A 235 6.77 9.87 7.40
C PHE A 235 6.45 9.19 8.74
N ALA A 236 7.23 8.19 9.13
CA ALA A 236 7.16 7.62 10.47
C ALA A 236 7.66 8.59 11.56
N GLY A 237 8.38 9.65 11.19
CA GLY A 237 8.94 10.66 12.10
C GLY A 237 10.16 10.20 12.90
N ARG A 238 10.70 9.00 12.62
CA ARG A 238 11.87 8.41 13.29
C ARG A 238 12.42 7.22 12.50
N PRO A 239 13.67 6.79 12.78
CA PRO A 239 14.18 5.53 12.28
C PRO A 239 13.35 4.36 12.78
N VAL A 240 12.88 3.53 11.85
CA VAL A 240 12.05 2.34 12.16
C VAL A 240 12.48 1.13 11.36
N LEU A 241 13.18 1.31 10.24
CA LEU A 241 13.51 0.21 9.34
C LEU A 241 14.67 -0.60 9.90
N GLU A 242 14.50 -1.92 9.97
CA GLU A 242 15.59 -2.85 10.25
C GLU A 242 16.16 -3.41 8.93
N HIS A 243 15.29 -3.63 7.93
CA HIS A 243 15.71 -4.13 6.62
C HIS A 243 14.99 -3.42 5.47
N VAL A 244 15.70 -3.30 4.34
CA VAL A 244 15.13 -2.85 3.07
C VAL A 244 15.42 -3.90 2.00
N LEU A 245 14.37 -4.51 1.45
CA LEU A 245 14.46 -5.38 0.29
C LEU A 245 14.42 -4.53 -0.98
N TYR A 246 15.38 -4.73 -1.90
CA TYR A 246 15.42 -3.99 -3.16
C TYR A 246 15.80 -4.88 -4.34
N ASN A 247 15.32 -4.49 -5.52
CA ASN A 247 15.55 -5.24 -6.74
C ASN A 247 16.89 -4.87 -7.40
N THR A 248 17.66 -5.88 -7.81
CA THR A 248 18.92 -5.71 -8.56
C THR A 248 18.78 -6.06 -10.05
N GLU A 249 17.65 -6.63 -10.45
CA GLU A 249 17.39 -7.05 -11.83
C GLU A 249 16.96 -5.89 -12.72
N ARG A 250 17.38 -5.87 -13.99
CA ARG A 250 16.94 -4.87 -14.96
C ARG A 250 15.83 -5.45 -15.85
N PRO A 251 14.70 -4.75 -16.04
CA PRO A 251 13.69 -5.19 -16.99
C PRO A 251 14.26 -5.27 -18.42
N GLY A 252 13.65 -6.11 -19.26
CA GLY A 252 14.03 -6.23 -20.69
C GLY A 252 14.02 -4.88 -21.41
N ALA A 253 14.85 -4.72 -22.45
CA ALA A 253 15.05 -3.44 -23.15
C ALA A 253 13.74 -2.81 -23.64
N GLU A 254 12.88 -3.59 -24.30
CA GLU A 254 11.58 -3.13 -24.81
C GLU A 254 10.68 -2.56 -23.69
N LEU A 255 10.63 -3.23 -22.54
CA LEU A 255 9.83 -2.79 -21.41
C LEU A 255 10.39 -1.51 -20.80
N ARG A 256 11.72 -1.39 -20.71
CA ARG A 256 12.38 -0.15 -20.25
C ARG A 256 12.10 1.02 -21.19
N GLU A 257 12.16 0.81 -22.50
CA GLU A 257 11.83 1.84 -23.49
C GLU A 257 10.37 2.29 -23.42
N ARG A 258 9.45 1.36 -23.15
CA ARG A 258 8.04 1.70 -22.90
C ARG A 258 7.88 2.60 -21.68
N TYR A 259 8.45 2.22 -20.54
CA TYR A 259 8.35 3.01 -19.30
C TYR A 259 9.09 4.36 -19.41
N ALA A 260 10.24 4.41 -20.08
CA ALA A 260 10.98 5.64 -20.30
C ALA A 260 10.19 6.68 -21.12
N ARG A 261 9.33 6.25 -22.05
CA ARG A 261 8.40 7.15 -22.78
C ARG A 261 7.37 7.81 -21.85
N GLU A 262 7.06 7.17 -20.73
CA GLU A 262 6.19 7.69 -19.67
C GLU A 262 6.99 8.41 -18.57
N HIS A 263 8.30 8.60 -18.77
CA HIS A 263 9.25 9.18 -17.80
C HIS A 263 9.38 8.37 -16.50
N GLU A 264 9.08 7.07 -16.54
CA GLU A 264 9.26 6.13 -15.44
C GLU A 264 10.58 5.37 -15.61
N TYR A 265 11.41 5.35 -14.56
CA TYR A 265 12.72 4.73 -14.57
C TYR A 265 12.85 3.71 -13.43
N GLY A 266 13.70 2.71 -13.61
CA GLY A 266 13.99 1.76 -12.54
C GLY A 266 14.66 2.45 -11.34
N VAL A 267 14.28 2.07 -10.13
CA VAL A 267 14.89 2.61 -8.90
C VAL A 267 16.37 2.22 -8.85
N GLY A 268 17.24 3.23 -8.74
CA GLY A 268 18.69 3.03 -8.65
C GLY A 268 19.13 2.60 -7.25
N PHE A 269 20.35 2.09 -7.14
CA PHE A 269 20.99 1.83 -5.86
C PHE A 269 22.50 2.04 -5.95
N ASP A 270 23.10 2.50 -4.85
CA ASP A 270 24.55 2.61 -4.67
C ASP A 270 24.95 1.72 -3.47
N PRO A 271 25.70 0.62 -3.71
CA PRO A 271 26.14 -0.28 -2.64
C PRO A 271 26.93 0.42 -1.52
N ALA A 272 27.74 1.42 -1.83
CA ALA A 272 28.53 2.13 -0.83
C ALA A 272 27.66 3.01 0.06
N ILE A 273 26.59 3.59 -0.49
CA ILE A 273 25.59 4.34 0.31
C ILE A 273 24.78 3.38 1.17
N LEU A 274 24.33 2.26 0.60
CA LEU A 274 23.51 1.25 1.28
C LEU A 274 24.25 0.59 2.46
N GLN A 275 25.54 0.31 2.32
CA GLN A 275 26.37 -0.25 3.41
C GLN A 275 26.53 0.68 4.61
N ARG A 276 26.30 1.99 4.44
CA ARG A 276 26.40 2.99 5.51
C ARG A 276 25.05 3.30 6.17
N GLN A 277 23.96 2.71 5.70
CA GLN A 277 22.65 2.89 6.29
C GLN A 277 22.55 2.15 7.63
N HIS A 278 21.66 2.60 8.50
CA HIS A 278 21.44 1.97 9.80
C HIS A 278 20.65 0.64 9.70
N TYR A 279 19.95 0.44 8.58
CA TYR A 279 19.22 -0.78 8.24
C TYR A 279 20.04 -1.73 7.35
N GLY A 280 19.70 -3.02 7.39
CA GLY A 280 20.22 -4.03 6.48
C GLY A 280 19.60 -3.92 5.07
N ALA A 281 20.39 -3.54 4.07
CA ALA A 281 19.95 -3.52 2.68
C ALA A 281 20.15 -4.90 2.02
N VAL A 282 19.07 -5.52 1.54
CA VAL A 282 19.08 -6.86 0.95
C VAL A 282 18.64 -6.79 -0.52
N GLY A 283 19.60 -6.97 -1.42
CA GLY A 283 19.37 -6.97 -2.87
C GLY A 283 19.15 -8.38 -3.43
N ASP A 284 18.10 -8.57 -4.23
CA ASP A 284 17.91 -9.78 -5.06
C ASP A 284 17.09 -9.46 -6.33
N THR A 285 16.85 -10.48 -7.14
CA THR A 285 16.04 -10.50 -8.36
C THR A 285 14.55 -10.60 -8.02
N PHE A 286 13.93 -9.44 -7.79
CA PHE A 286 12.53 -9.36 -7.41
C PHE A 286 11.59 -9.04 -8.58
N LEU A 287 12.04 -9.01 -9.83
CA LEU A 287 11.13 -8.83 -10.97
C LEU A 287 10.34 -10.12 -11.27
N ALA A 288 9.05 -9.95 -11.56
CA ALA A 288 8.25 -11.00 -12.18
C ALA A 288 8.70 -11.21 -13.63
N GLY A 289 8.73 -12.47 -14.09
CA GLY A 289 9.07 -12.79 -15.47
C GLY A 289 8.07 -12.24 -16.50
N PRO A 290 8.40 -12.28 -17.80
CA PRO A 290 7.48 -11.85 -18.85
C PRO A 290 6.15 -12.61 -18.77
N PRO A 291 5.04 -12.01 -19.23
CA PRO A 291 3.70 -12.56 -19.06
C PRO A 291 3.49 -13.82 -19.92
N GLN A 292 3.97 -14.97 -19.48
CA GLN A 292 3.72 -16.28 -20.11
C GLN A 292 3.00 -17.28 -19.20
N MET A 293 2.80 -16.96 -17.91
CA MET A 293 1.91 -17.71 -17.03
C MET A 293 1.19 -16.72 -16.12
N ARG A 294 0.05 -16.20 -16.57
CA ARG A 294 -0.80 -15.37 -15.71
C ARG A 294 -1.75 -16.26 -14.91
N THR A 295 -1.74 -16.09 -13.59
CA THR A 295 -2.81 -16.60 -12.74
C THR A 295 -4.00 -15.64 -12.80
N GLN A 296 -5.20 -16.07 -12.40
CA GLN A 296 -6.40 -15.22 -12.35
C GLN A 296 -6.21 -13.95 -11.49
N VAL A 297 -5.23 -13.96 -10.57
CA VAL A 297 -4.80 -12.82 -9.73
C VAL A 297 -4.21 -11.68 -10.57
N ASP A 298 -3.62 -11.98 -11.73
CA ASP A 298 -2.98 -11.01 -12.62
C ASP A 298 -3.97 -10.17 -13.45
N LEU A 299 -5.22 -10.63 -13.56
CA LEU A 299 -6.27 -9.96 -14.35
C LEU A 299 -6.77 -8.66 -13.70
N ILE A 300 -6.54 -8.44 -12.40
CA ILE A 300 -7.02 -7.22 -11.72
C ILE A 300 -6.15 -5.99 -12.05
N ALA A 301 -4.94 -6.20 -12.57
CA ALA A 301 -3.92 -5.14 -12.67
C ALA A 301 -3.53 -4.83 -14.12
N HIS A 302 -4.50 -4.60 -14.99
CA HIS A 302 -4.32 -4.20 -16.40
C HIS A 302 -3.45 -2.93 -16.65
N ARG A 303 -2.94 -2.25 -15.61
CA ARG A 303 -2.21 -0.98 -15.72
C ARG A 303 -0.69 -1.04 -15.49
N THR A 304 -0.14 -2.06 -14.82
CA THR A 304 1.30 -2.10 -14.48
C THR A 304 1.93 -3.40 -14.98
N LEU A 305 2.92 -3.29 -15.87
CA LEU A 305 3.61 -4.41 -16.50
C LEU A 305 4.85 -4.87 -15.74
N ILE A 306 5.58 -3.93 -15.12
CA ILE A 306 6.69 -4.23 -14.21
C ILE A 306 6.12 -4.48 -12.82
N ARG A 307 6.42 -5.65 -12.24
CA ARG A 307 5.92 -6.05 -10.92
C ARG A 307 6.91 -6.86 -10.14
N HIS A 308 6.70 -6.88 -8.83
CA HIS A 308 7.40 -7.78 -7.94
C HIS A 308 7.00 -9.23 -8.20
N ASN A 309 7.97 -10.13 -8.22
CA ASN A 309 7.73 -11.55 -8.02
C ASN A 309 7.36 -11.77 -6.55
N ALA A 310 6.05 -11.75 -6.28
CA ALA A 310 5.50 -11.82 -4.93
C ALA A 310 5.98 -13.05 -4.14
N ASP A 311 6.21 -14.17 -4.84
CA ASP A 311 6.69 -15.40 -4.22
C ASP A 311 8.16 -15.31 -3.79
N ARG A 312 9.01 -14.71 -4.63
CA ARG A 312 10.41 -14.44 -4.26
C ARG A 312 10.49 -13.46 -3.10
N VAL A 313 9.73 -12.37 -3.14
CA VAL A 313 9.66 -11.41 -2.03
C VAL A 313 9.21 -12.11 -0.75
N ALA A 314 8.12 -12.90 -0.79
CA ALA A 314 7.63 -13.66 0.36
C ALA A 314 8.69 -14.62 0.93
N ARG A 315 9.42 -15.36 0.08
CA ARG A 315 10.50 -16.24 0.54
C ARG A 315 11.63 -15.49 1.23
N HIS A 316 12.00 -14.31 0.73
CA HIS A 316 13.02 -13.47 1.39
C HIS A 316 12.53 -12.95 2.74
N LEU A 317 11.27 -12.52 2.83
CA LEU A 317 10.66 -12.14 4.10
C LEU A 317 10.66 -13.32 5.09
N MET A 318 10.39 -14.54 4.65
CA MET A 318 10.48 -15.73 5.51
C MET A 318 11.92 -16.02 5.95
N ARG A 319 12.93 -15.87 5.07
CA ARG A 319 14.33 -16.03 5.47
C ARG A 319 14.73 -15.01 6.54
N LEU A 320 14.32 -13.76 6.37
CA LEU A 320 14.52 -12.70 7.37
C LEU A 320 13.70 -12.93 8.63
N TYR A 321 12.59 -13.67 8.59
CA TYR A 321 11.81 -14.00 9.78
C TYR A 321 12.53 -15.05 10.64
N PHE A 322 13.19 -16.03 10.03
CA PHE A 322 13.85 -17.14 10.73
C PHE A 322 15.35 -16.94 11.02
N SER A 323 15.97 -15.85 10.54
CA SER A 323 17.36 -15.49 10.88
C SER A 323 17.47 -14.94 12.29
#